data_AF-X0PK82-F1
#
_entry.id   AF-X0PK82-F1
#
_cell.length_a   1.000
_cell.length_b   1.000
_cell.length_c   1.000
_cell.angle_alpha   90.00
_cell.angle_beta   90.00
_cell.angle_gamma   90.00
#
_symmetry.space_group_name_H-M   'P 1'
#
loop_
_entity.id
_entity.type
_entity.pdbx_description
1 polymer ?
#
loop_
_entity_poly.entity_id
_entity_poly.type
_entity_poly.pdbx_seq_one_letter_code
_entity_poly.pdbx_strand_id
1 'polypeptide(L)'
;MAFKYPYTAATVTTAYQSVSEIKRLFDDPDNTQLSGYSMLDVNKAANTGRYLKADFGAPAFVSENSNKPAPTDIGTATHLVLQQVDLKTPPTAEKLTNLIANLTRQHIIPEAVAKQMDVAEILQFYQSDIGKLVLAHPEKTFREAPFSLLMKAKDVFKDFQKDDDQSILIHGIIDGYVITDQDVYLFDYKTDRITPKTTVLDIVDRYRGQLTLYALALAKILGRPVTHKYLYLLAANQAVAVS
;
A
#
# COMPACT_ATOMS: atom_id res chain seq x y z
N MET A 1 -21.29 -9.43 42.56
CA MET A 1 -21.38 -8.19 41.76
C MET A 1 -20.55 -8.38 40.51
N ALA A 2 -21.18 -8.51 39.34
CA ALA A 2 -20.47 -8.63 38.07
C ALA A 2 -20.42 -7.24 37.43
N PHE A 3 -19.27 -6.58 37.48
CA PHE A 3 -19.06 -5.33 36.77
C PHE A 3 -19.11 -5.62 35.26
N LYS A 4 -20.11 -5.09 34.56
CA LYS A 4 -20.19 -5.16 33.10
C LYS A 4 -19.45 -3.96 32.53
N TYR A 5 -18.36 -4.21 31.81
CA TYR A 5 -17.60 -3.18 31.14
C TYR A 5 -18.46 -2.51 30.04
N PRO A 6 -18.59 -1.18 30.04
CA PRO A 6 -19.53 -0.48 29.17
C PRO A 6 -19.13 -0.48 27.68
N TYR A 7 -17.85 -0.69 27.36
CA TYR A 7 -17.36 -0.69 25.97
C TYR A 7 -17.07 -2.11 25.48
N THR A 8 -18.11 -2.94 25.41
CA THR A 8 -17.95 -4.36 24.99
C THR A 8 -17.40 -4.50 23.57
N ALA A 9 -17.70 -3.57 22.65
CA ALA A 9 -17.15 -3.57 21.29
C ALA A 9 -15.61 -3.45 21.29
N ALA A 10 -15.05 -2.63 22.18
CA ALA A 10 -13.61 -2.41 22.34
C ALA A 10 -12.84 -3.68 22.72
N THR A 11 -13.49 -4.59 23.45
CA THR A 11 -12.88 -5.87 23.85
C THR A 11 -12.78 -6.87 22.70
N VAL A 12 -13.41 -6.58 21.56
CA VAL A 12 -13.44 -7.44 20.38
C VAL A 12 -12.48 -6.93 19.28
N THR A 13 -12.00 -5.69 19.37
CA THR A 13 -11.09 -5.07 18.39
C THR A 13 -9.68 -4.87 18.96
N THR A 14 -8.63 -5.05 18.15
CA THR A 14 -7.26 -4.73 18.57
C THR A 14 -6.99 -3.23 18.55
N ALA A 15 -6.29 -2.72 19.56
CA ALA A 15 -5.89 -1.30 19.64
C ALA A 15 -4.84 -0.88 18.57
N TYR A 16 -4.29 -1.85 17.84
CA TYR A 16 -3.28 -1.68 16.79
C TYR A 16 -3.72 -2.42 15.53
N GLN A 17 -3.66 -1.73 14.38
CA GLN A 17 -3.88 -2.33 13.06
C GLN A 17 -2.93 -1.74 12.02
N SER A 18 -2.37 -2.61 11.19
CA SER A 18 -1.58 -2.21 10.02
C SER A 18 -2.47 -1.94 8.82
N VAL A 19 -2.01 -1.09 7.91
CA VAL A 19 -2.71 -0.82 6.64
C VAL A 19 -2.82 -2.07 5.77
N SER A 20 -1.84 -2.97 5.80
CA SER A 20 -1.89 -4.25 5.06
C SER A 20 -2.97 -5.19 5.60
N GLU A 21 -3.25 -5.16 6.91
CA GLU A 21 -4.38 -5.90 7.50
C GLU A 21 -5.72 -5.26 7.11
N ILE A 22 -5.78 -3.93 7.08
CA ILE A 22 -6.93 -3.19 6.56
C ILE A 22 -7.17 -3.52 5.07
N LYS A 23 -6.12 -3.65 4.25
CA LYS A 23 -6.21 -4.05 2.84
C LYS A 23 -6.86 -5.42 2.65
N ARG A 24 -6.49 -6.40 3.47
CA ARG A 24 -7.07 -7.77 3.39
C ARG A 24 -8.59 -7.81 3.64
N LEU A 25 -9.13 -6.82 4.36
CA LEU A 25 -10.58 -6.67 4.57
C LEU A 25 -11.31 -6.16 3.31
N PHE A 26 -10.59 -5.52 2.39
CA PHE A 26 -11.11 -4.99 1.13
C PHE A 26 -10.93 -5.96 -0.06
N ASP A 27 -10.07 -6.98 0.07
CA ASP A 27 -9.73 -7.95 -0.99
C ASP A 27 -10.64 -9.20 -1.02
N ASP A 28 -11.67 -9.31 -0.18
CA ASP A 28 -12.55 -10.50 -0.12
C ASP A 28 -13.61 -10.48 -1.25
N PRO A 29 -13.55 -11.39 -2.25
CA PRO A 29 -14.43 -11.38 -3.42
C PRO A 29 -15.91 -11.61 -3.11
N ASP A 30 -16.26 -12.09 -1.91
CA ASP A 30 -17.65 -12.20 -1.45
C ASP A 30 -18.21 -10.88 -0.89
N ASN A 31 -17.39 -9.82 -0.78
CA ASN A 31 -17.81 -8.52 -0.27
C ASN A 31 -18.09 -7.53 -1.42
N THR A 32 -19.07 -7.87 -2.26
CA THR A 32 -19.52 -7.08 -3.44
C THR A 32 -20.38 -5.86 -3.09
N GLN A 33 -20.17 -5.26 -1.93
CA GLN A 33 -20.70 -3.95 -1.64
C GLN A 33 -19.56 -3.10 -1.11
N LEU A 34 -19.60 -1.81 -1.47
CA LEU A 34 -18.95 -0.66 -0.82
C LEU A 34 -17.98 0.13 -1.70
N SER A 35 -18.41 0.43 -2.93
CA SER A 35 -18.00 1.64 -3.64
C SER A 35 -18.50 2.86 -2.84
N GLY A 36 -17.58 3.57 -2.21
CA GLY A 36 -17.83 4.81 -1.47
C GLY A 36 -17.51 4.65 0.00
N TYR A 37 -16.41 5.26 0.44
CA TYR A 37 -15.98 5.43 1.84
C TYR A 37 -16.84 4.71 2.86
N SER A 38 -16.62 3.41 3.02
CA SER A 38 -17.54 2.62 3.82
C SER A 38 -16.73 1.81 4.79
N MET A 39 -16.42 2.51 5.87
CA MET A 39 -16.52 2.05 7.25
C MET A 39 -16.77 0.53 7.41
N LEU A 40 -15.96 -0.11 8.25
CA LEU A 40 -15.90 -1.55 8.47
C LEU A 40 -17.04 -2.07 9.38
N ASP A 41 -17.67 -3.20 9.03
CA ASP A 41 -18.68 -3.92 9.83
C ASP A 41 -17.99 -4.77 10.93
N VAL A 42 -18.22 -4.45 12.20
CA VAL A 42 -17.66 -5.12 13.40
C VAL A 42 -18.29 -6.49 13.63
N ASN A 43 -19.53 -6.72 13.19
CA ASN A 43 -20.18 -8.03 13.35
C ASN A 43 -19.61 -9.13 12.43
N LYS A 44 -18.97 -8.76 11.31
CA LYS A 44 -18.15 -9.71 10.50
C LYS A 44 -16.73 -9.88 11.07
N ALA A 45 -16.26 -8.94 11.89
CA ALA A 45 -14.95 -8.95 12.55
C ALA A 45 -14.89 -9.74 13.87
N ALA A 46 -16.04 -10.06 14.45
CA ALA A 46 -16.16 -10.55 15.81
C ALA A 46 -15.57 -11.95 16.07
N ASN A 47 -15.20 -12.71 15.04
CA ASN A 47 -14.81 -14.11 15.21
C ASN A 47 -13.33 -14.37 15.55
N THR A 48 -12.45 -13.37 15.66
CA THR A 48 -11.03 -13.68 15.96
C THR A 48 -10.27 -12.75 16.90
N GLY A 49 -10.75 -11.55 17.31
CA GLY A 49 -10.06 -10.69 18.29
C GLY A 49 -8.63 -10.22 17.89
N ARG A 50 -8.14 -10.70 16.74
CA ARG A 50 -6.97 -10.42 15.92
C ARG A 50 -7.32 -11.09 14.61
N TYR A 51 -7.29 -10.40 13.47
CA TYR A 51 -7.56 -11.01 12.17
C TYR A 51 -6.41 -11.94 11.74
N LEU A 52 -6.19 -13.00 12.49
CA LEU A 52 -5.45 -14.16 12.04
C LEU A 52 -6.49 -15.05 11.35
N LYS A 53 -6.40 -15.19 10.02
CA LYS A 53 -6.87 -16.46 9.45
C LYS A 53 -6.16 -17.56 10.25
N ALA A 54 -6.92 -18.53 10.77
CA ALA A 54 -6.37 -19.71 11.44
C ALA A 54 -5.52 -20.59 10.50
N ASP A 55 -5.45 -20.22 9.21
CA ASP A 55 -4.60 -20.86 8.23
C ASP A 55 -3.38 -19.96 7.95
N PHE A 56 -2.32 -20.19 8.72
CA PHE A 56 -0.99 -19.85 8.27
C PHE A 56 -0.72 -20.75 7.06
N GLY A 57 -0.86 -20.21 5.84
CA GLY A 57 -0.34 -20.88 4.66
C GLY A 57 1.10 -21.34 4.95
N ALA A 58 1.41 -22.56 4.55
CA ALA A 58 2.67 -23.21 4.92
C ALA A 58 3.85 -22.25 4.68
N PRO A 59 4.77 -22.10 5.65
CA PRO A 59 5.90 -21.20 5.51
C PRO A 59 6.72 -21.54 4.26
N ALA A 60 7.23 -20.52 3.57
CA ALA A 60 7.79 -20.62 2.22
C ALA A 60 8.91 -21.67 2.05
N PHE A 61 9.55 -22.13 3.13
CA PHE A 61 10.52 -23.24 3.09
C PHE A 61 9.89 -24.61 2.76
N VAL A 62 8.56 -24.77 2.85
CA VAL A 62 7.86 -26.03 2.55
C VAL A 62 7.54 -26.16 1.05
N SER A 63 7.63 -25.07 0.28
CA SER A 63 7.21 -25.00 -1.13
C SER A 63 8.39 -24.85 -2.10
N GLU A 64 9.47 -25.61 -1.92
CA GLU A 64 10.66 -25.58 -2.80
C GLU A 64 10.48 -26.25 -4.19
N ASN A 65 9.26 -26.48 -4.67
CA ASN A 65 9.06 -27.27 -5.92
C ASN A 65 8.39 -26.53 -7.08
N SER A 66 8.35 -25.20 -7.09
CA SER A 66 8.04 -24.44 -8.31
C SER A 66 9.23 -23.57 -8.71
N ASN A 67 9.90 -23.96 -9.79
CA ASN A 67 11.03 -23.24 -10.41
C ASN A 67 10.70 -21.79 -10.87
N LYS A 68 9.47 -21.33 -10.65
CA LYS A 68 8.96 -20.01 -11.05
C LYS A 68 8.55 -19.24 -9.79
N PRO A 69 9.22 -18.11 -9.48
CA PRO A 69 8.81 -17.23 -8.39
C PRO A 69 7.35 -16.79 -8.44
N ALA A 70 6.76 -16.56 -7.27
CA ALA A 70 5.39 -16.08 -7.17
C ALA A 70 5.29 -14.64 -7.70
N PRO A 71 4.15 -14.25 -8.32
CA PRO A 71 3.93 -12.88 -8.78
C PRO A 71 4.09 -11.82 -7.67
N THR A 72 3.76 -12.18 -6.43
CA THR A 72 3.93 -11.33 -5.24
C THR A 72 5.39 -11.05 -4.92
N ASP A 73 6.27 -12.01 -5.13
CA ASP A 73 7.71 -11.87 -4.87
C ASP A 73 8.34 -10.93 -5.90
N ILE A 74 7.92 -11.07 -7.16
CA ILE A 74 8.32 -10.17 -8.25
C ILE A 74 7.83 -8.75 -7.94
N GLY A 75 6.57 -8.59 -7.54
CA GLY A 75 6.03 -7.28 -7.17
C GLY A 75 6.81 -6.62 -6.03
N THR A 76 7.10 -7.37 -4.97
CA THR A 76 7.87 -6.88 -3.81
C THR A 76 9.28 -6.46 -4.22
N ALA A 77 9.96 -7.25 -5.06
CA ALA A 77 11.29 -6.92 -5.57
C ALA A 77 11.26 -5.67 -6.47
N THR A 78 10.23 -5.52 -7.31
CA THR A 78 10.04 -4.32 -8.14
C THR A 78 9.86 -3.06 -7.29
N HIS A 79 9.05 -3.12 -6.24
CA HIS A 79 8.92 -2.01 -5.27
C HIS A 79 10.25 -1.66 -4.63
N LEU A 80 11.02 -2.65 -4.18
CA LEU A 80 12.33 -2.44 -3.60
C LEU A 80 13.27 -1.73 -4.59
N VAL A 81 13.28 -2.13 -5.86
CA VAL A 81 14.10 -1.45 -6.87
C VAL A 81 13.66 0.00 -7.03
N LEU A 82 12.35 0.27 -7.16
CA LEU A 82 11.79 1.64 -7.23
C LEU A 82 12.17 2.50 -6.02
N GLN A 83 12.27 1.91 -4.82
CA GLN A 83 12.77 2.59 -3.62
C GLN A 83 14.26 2.91 -3.70
N GLN A 84 15.08 2.00 -4.23
CA GLN A 84 16.53 2.10 -4.23
C GLN A 84 17.10 2.90 -5.41
N VAL A 85 16.30 3.22 -6.43
CA VAL A 85 16.76 4.07 -7.55
C VAL A 85 17.24 5.43 -7.03
N ASP A 86 18.44 5.83 -7.44
CA ASP A 86 18.95 7.18 -7.21
C ASP A 86 18.15 8.20 -8.04
N LEU A 87 17.52 9.15 -7.35
CA LEU A 87 16.71 10.19 -7.98
C LEU A 87 17.54 11.41 -8.44
N LYS A 88 18.79 11.53 -7.99
CA LYS A 88 19.66 12.68 -8.33
C LYS A 88 20.22 12.58 -9.74
N THR A 89 20.21 11.38 -10.30
CA THR A 89 20.67 11.13 -11.66
C THR A 89 19.58 10.46 -12.48
N PRO A 90 19.42 10.79 -13.78
CA PRO A 90 18.42 10.14 -14.62
C PRO A 90 18.61 8.62 -14.61
N PRO A 91 17.54 7.84 -14.31
CA PRO A 91 17.56 6.39 -14.41
C PRO A 91 17.76 5.96 -15.86
N THR A 92 18.59 4.96 -16.07
CA THR A 92 18.80 4.32 -17.37
C THR A 92 18.63 2.81 -17.21
N ALA A 93 18.33 2.10 -18.30
CA ALA A 93 18.24 0.65 -18.28
C ALA A 93 19.51 -0.01 -17.72
N GLU A 94 20.69 0.52 -18.08
CA GLU A 94 21.98 0.06 -17.55
C GLU A 94 22.08 0.26 -16.02
N LYS A 95 21.77 1.46 -15.51
CA LYS A 95 21.80 1.73 -14.06
C LYS A 95 20.84 0.84 -13.28
N LEU A 96 19.63 0.64 -13.80
CA LEU A 96 18.62 -0.23 -13.19
C LEU A 96 19.07 -1.69 -13.20
N THR A 97 19.65 -2.16 -14.30
CA THR A 97 20.19 -3.52 -14.40
C THR A 97 21.34 -3.73 -13.42
N ASN A 98 22.25 -2.76 -13.30
CA ASN A 98 23.35 -2.79 -12.34
C ASN A 98 22.84 -2.76 -10.88
N LEU A 99 21.79 -1.97 -10.61
CA LEU A 99 21.14 -1.95 -9.29
C LEU A 99 20.54 -3.32 -8.94
N ILE A 100 19.76 -3.92 -9.85
CA ILE A 100 19.17 -5.26 -9.65
C ILE A 100 20.27 -6.31 -9.45
N ALA A 101 21.34 -6.26 -10.25
CA ALA A 101 22.47 -7.18 -10.12
C ALA A 101 23.18 -7.02 -8.77
N ASN A 102 23.34 -5.79 -8.28
CA ASN A 102 23.91 -5.52 -6.96
C ASN A 102 23.02 -6.07 -5.83
N LEU A 103 21.72 -5.79 -5.88
CA LEU A 103 20.75 -6.32 -4.91
C LEU A 103 20.69 -7.85 -4.92
N THR A 104 20.85 -8.46 -6.09
CA THR A 104 20.94 -9.93 -6.24
C THR A 104 22.22 -10.48 -5.63
N ARG A 105 23.37 -9.83 -5.88
CA ARG A 105 24.67 -10.21 -5.30
C ARG A 105 24.69 -10.09 -3.78
N GLN A 106 23.97 -9.13 -3.23
CA GLN A 106 23.79 -8.95 -1.79
C GLN A 106 22.76 -9.92 -1.19
N HIS A 107 22.18 -10.83 -1.98
CA HIS A 107 21.12 -11.76 -1.58
C HIS A 107 19.84 -11.09 -1.07
N ILE A 108 19.61 -9.82 -1.45
CA ILE A 108 18.38 -9.09 -1.11
C ILE A 108 17.25 -9.49 -2.06
N ILE A 109 17.57 -9.69 -3.34
CA ILE A 109 16.63 -10.20 -4.35
C ILE A 109 17.09 -11.60 -4.80
N PRO A 110 16.24 -12.64 -4.74
CA PRO A 110 16.59 -13.95 -5.27
C PRO A 110 16.84 -13.91 -6.79
N GLU A 111 17.83 -14.65 -7.26
CA GLU A 111 18.20 -14.65 -8.69
C GLU A 111 17.03 -15.05 -9.61
N ALA A 112 16.21 -16.02 -9.18
CA ALA A 112 15.03 -16.44 -9.92
C ALA A 112 14.00 -15.31 -10.05
N VAL A 113 13.86 -14.44 -9.05
CA VAL A 113 12.99 -13.26 -9.07
C VAL A 113 13.57 -12.20 -9.99
N ALA A 114 14.86 -11.87 -9.82
CA ALA A 114 15.57 -10.87 -10.63
C ALA A 114 15.44 -11.14 -12.14
N LYS A 115 15.53 -12.41 -12.55
CA LYS A 115 15.36 -12.86 -13.95
C LYS A 115 13.97 -12.61 -14.53
N GLN A 116 12.94 -12.44 -13.69
CA GLN A 116 11.56 -12.18 -14.12
C GLN A 116 11.14 -10.71 -13.97
N MET A 117 12.03 -9.84 -13.48
CA MET A 117 11.74 -8.42 -13.34
C MET A 117 11.78 -7.73 -14.71
N ASP A 118 10.84 -6.82 -14.95
CA ASP A 118 10.82 -6.00 -16.16
C ASP A 118 11.48 -4.63 -15.90
N VAL A 119 12.71 -4.48 -16.37
CA VAL A 119 13.47 -3.22 -16.27
C VAL A 119 12.80 -2.10 -17.06
N ALA A 120 12.11 -2.43 -18.16
CA ALA A 120 11.45 -1.43 -18.99
C ALA A 120 10.23 -0.85 -18.27
N GLU A 121 9.42 -1.66 -17.58
CA GLU A 121 8.30 -1.16 -16.76
C GLU A 121 8.76 -0.15 -15.69
N ILE A 122 9.86 -0.45 -15.00
CA ILE A 122 10.45 0.46 -14.00
C ILE A 122 10.93 1.74 -14.66
N LEU A 123 11.57 1.65 -15.82
CA LEU A 123 12.04 2.82 -16.55
C LEU A 123 10.90 3.69 -17.06
N GLN A 124 9.79 3.08 -17.50
CA GLN A 124 8.60 3.78 -17.98
C GLN A 124 7.94 4.63 -16.88
N PHE A 125 7.97 4.17 -15.63
CA PHE A 125 7.54 5.01 -14.51
C PHE A 125 8.25 6.36 -14.51
N TYR A 126 9.58 6.37 -14.62
CA TYR A 126 10.37 7.60 -14.62
C TYR A 126 10.18 8.48 -15.87
N GLN A 127 9.54 7.95 -16.92
CA GLN A 127 9.15 8.70 -18.12
C GLN A 127 7.74 9.29 -18.03
N SER A 128 6.91 8.77 -17.12
CA SER A 128 5.58 9.31 -16.84
C SER A 128 5.65 10.69 -16.17
N ASP A 129 4.54 11.42 -16.16
CA ASP A 129 4.48 12.77 -15.57
C ASP A 129 4.80 12.75 -14.06
N ILE A 130 4.31 11.76 -13.33
CA ILE A 130 4.61 11.58 -11.90
C ILE A 130 6.08 11.19 -11.69
N GLY A 131 6.65 10.35 -12.55
CA GLY A 131 8.07 9.97 -12.46
C GLY A 131 9.00 11.14 -12.78
N LYS A 132 8.66 11.97 -13.77
CA LYS A 132 9.38 13.21 -14.06
C LYS A 132 9.31 14.18 -12.89
N LEU A 133 8.16 14.30 -12.23
CA LEU A 133 8.00 15.12 -11.03
C LEU A 133 8.92 14.64 -9.89
N VAL A 134 8.96 13.32 -9.66
CA VAL A 134 9.85 12.68 -8.69
C VAL A 134 11.32 13.01 -8.99
N LEU A 135 11.75 12.90 -10.24
CA LEU A 135 13.13 13.22 -10.65
C LEU A 135 13.46 14.71 -10.61
N ALA A 136 12.48 15.59 -10.79
CA ALA A 136 12.67 17.04 -10.69
C ALA A 136 12.87 17.51 -9.24
N HIS A 137 12.38 16.73 -8.26
CA HIS A 137 12.40 17.10 -6.85
C HIS A 137 13.02 16.01 -5.96
N PRO A 138 14.27 15.57 -6.19
CA PRO A 138 14.86 14.44 -5.47
C PRO A 138 14.97 14.69 -3.96
N GLU A 139 15.32 15.92 -3.54
CA GLU A 139 15.44 16.29 -2.12
C GLU A 139 14.10 16.53 -1.42
N LYS A 140 13.01 16.66 -2.19
CA LYS A 140 11.65 16.82 -1.67
C LYS A 140 10.75 15.61 -2.00
N THR A 141 11.35 14.52 -2.47
CA THR A 141 10.69 13.24 -2.70
C THR A 141 11.03 12.29 -1.59
N PHE A 142 10.00 11.77 -0.93
CA PHE A 142 10.13 10.81 0.14
C PHE A 142 9.52 9.50 -0.34
N ARG A 143 10.23 8.40 -0.15
CA ARG A 143 9.77 7.05 -0.51
C ARG A 143 9.81 6.15 0.71
N GLU A 144 8.91 5.16 0.78
CA GLU A 144 8.81 4.20 1.89
C GLU A 144 8.71 4.92 3.24
N ALA A 145 7.81 5.91 3.32
CA ALA A 145 7.64 6.76 4.48
C ALA A 145 6.68 6.10 5.49
N PRO A 146 7.15 5.62 6.65
CA PRO A 146 6.28 5.07 7.67
C PRO A 146 5.44 6.18 8.32
N PHE A 147 4.22 5.85 8.70
CA PHE A 147 3.37 6.74 9.49
C PHE A 147 2.60 5.99 10.56
N SER A 148 2.27 6.73 11.62
CA SER A 148 1.39 6.28 12.68
C SER A 148 0.33 7.35 12.89
N LEU A 149 -0.94 6.97 12.78
CA LEU A 149 -2.07 7.87 12.84
C LEU A 149 -3.06 7.38 13.89
N LEU A 150 -3.33 8.23 14.87
CA LEU A 150 -4.40 8.01 15.82
C LEU A 150 -5.71 8.54 15.23
N MET A 151 -6.72 7.69 15.09
CA MET A 151 -8.05 8.05 14.58
C MET A 151 -9.14 7.57 15.51
N LYS A 152 -10.27 8.28 15.56
CA LYS A 152 -11.40 7.78 16.34
C LYS A 152 -11.98 6.56 15.64
N ALA A 153 -12.35 5.54 16.41
CA ALA A 153 -12.86 4.28 15.86
C ALA A 153 -14.06 4.49 14.91
N LYS A 154 -14.94 5.45 15.25
CA LYS A 154 -16.09 5.84 14.43
C LYS A 154 -15.74 6.40 13.05
N ASP A 155 -14.53 6.94 12.87
CA ASP A 155 -14.09 7.47 11.58
C ASP A 155 -13.62 6.35 10.63
N VAL A 156 -13.50 5.11 11.15
CA VAL A 156 -12.93 3.93 10.46
C VAL A 156 -13.91 2.75 10.37
N PHE A 157 -14.76 2.57 11.38
CA PHE A 157 -15.65 1.41 11.54
C PHE A 157 -17.12 1.86 11.62
N LYS A 158 -18.06 1.18 10.93
CA LYS A 158 -19.51 1.56 10.88
C LYS A 158 -20.19 1.33 12.22
N ASP A 159 -19.78 0.28 12.91
CA ASP A 159 -20.53 -0.23 14.05
C ASP A 159 -20.14 0.42 15.37
N PHE A 160 -19.20 1.39 15.36
CA PHE A 160 -18.91 2.18 16.54
C PHE A 160 -19.99 3.26 16.72
N GLN A 161 -20.69 3.20 17.85
CA GLN A 161 -21.71 4.18 18.25
C GLN A 161 -21.10 5.58 18.36
N LYS A 162 -21.92 6.62 18.13
CA LYS A 162 -21.50 8.04 18.07
C LYS A 162 -20.76 8.55 19.33
N ASP A 163 -20.97 7.91 20.48
CA ASP A 163 -20.41 8.28 21.79
C ASP A 163 -19.10 7.56 22.17
N ASP A 164 -18.53 6.74 21.28
CA ASP A 164 -17.26 6.07 21.56
C ASP A 164 -16.07 6.92 21.08
N ASP A 165 -15.39 7.60 22.01
CA ASP A 165 -14.19 8.41 21.77
C ASP A 165 -12.89 7.58 21.71
N GLN A 166 -13.03 6.26 21.63
CA GLN A 166 -11.89 5.37 21.51
C GLN A 166 -11.07 5.64 20.27
N SER A 167 -9.77 5.62 20.48
CA SER A 167 -8.78 5.93 19.47
C SER A 167 -8.08 4.65 19.02
N ILE A 168 -7.99 4.48 17.71
CA ILE A 168 -7.32 3.37 17.05
C ILE A 168 -6.04 3.89 16.43
N LEU A 169 -4.95 3.16 16.65
CA LEU A 169 -3.67 3.42 16.02
C LEU A 169 -3.59 2.69 14.69
N ILE A 170 -3.53 3.45 13.60
CA ILE A 170 -3.28 2.96 12.25
C ILE A 170 -1.81 3.17 11.94
N HIS A 171 -1.14 2.09 11.50
CA HIS A 171 0.25 2.14 11.08
C HIS A 171 0.41 1.66 9.63
N GLY A 172 1.16 2.38 8.82
CA GLY A 172 1.37 2.03 7.42
C GLY A 172 2.64 2.63 6.84
N ILE A 173 2.93 2.24 5.60
CA ILE A 173 4.09 2.75 4.85
C ILE A 173 3.58 3.30 3.53
N ILE A 174 3.91 4.56 3.27
CA ILE A 174 3.57 5.26 2.04
C ILE A 174 4.70 5.02 1.04
N ASP A 175 4.37 4.45 -0.11
CA ASP A 175 5.31 4.19 -1.21
C ASP A 175 6.09 5.45 -1.59
N GLY A 176 5.40 6.58 -1.79
CA GLY A 176 6.06 7.87 -1.80
C GLY A 176 5.18 9.10 -1.97
N TYR A 177 5.79 10.26 -1.74
CA TYR A 177 5.19 11.55 -1.98
C TYR A 177 6.23 12.60 -2.34
N VAL A 178 5.81 13.62 -3.10
CA VAL A 178 6.62 14.78 -3.47
C VAL A 178 6.01 16.05 -2.88
N ILE A 179 6.86 16.86 -2.26
CA ILE A 179 6.49 18.19 -1.76
C ILE A 179 7.02 19.23 -2.75
N THR A 180 6.14 20.01 -3.37
CA THR A 180 6.51 21.25 -4.08
C THR A 180 6.17 22.44 -3.20
N ASP A 181 6.48 23.66 -3.64
CA ASP A 181 6.20 24.86 -2.84
C ASP A 181 4.69 25.04 -2.62
N GLN A 182 3.87 24.65 -3.61
CA GLN A 182 2.41 24.79 -3.57
C GLN A 182 1.68 23.48 -3.21
N ASP A 183 2.19 22.34 -3.69
CA ASP A 183 1.40 21.10 -3.74
C ASP A 183 2.09 19.91 -3.09
N VAL A 184 1.27 18.96 -2.62
CA VAL A 184 1.74 17.66 -2.17
C VAL A 184 1.16 16.59 -3.09
N TYR A 185 2.03 15.80 -3.68
CA TYR A 185 1.70 14.71 -4.59
C TYR A 185 1.95 13.40 -3.86
N LEU A 186 0.90 12.66 -3.53
CA LEU A 186 0.98 11.29 -3.02
C LEU A 186 0.92 10.33 -4.20
N PHE A 187 1.78 9.32 -4.21
CA PHE A 187 1.72 8.25 -5.19
C PHE A 187 1.97 6.88 -4.55
N ASP A 188 1.43 5.85 -5.19
CA ASP A 188 1.59 4.46 -4.79
C ASP A 188 1.76 3.58 -6.05
N TYR A 189 2.65 2.60 -5.97
CA TYR A 189 2.94 1.69 -7.07
C TYR A 189 2.11 0.42 -6.93
N LYS A 190 1.60 -0.07 -8.05
CA LYS A 190 0.92 -1.37 -8.09
C LYS A 190 1.39 -2.20 -9.26
N THR A 191 1.77 -3.42 -8.94
CA THR A 191 2.15 -4.47 -9.89
C THR A 191 0.99 -5.41 -10.22
N ASP A 192 -0.24 -5.03 -9.83
CA ASP A 192 -1.46 -5.75 -10.19
C ASP A 192 -1.57 -5.89 -11.72
N ARG A 193 -1.88 -7.10 -12.18
CA ARG A 193 -2.06 -7.37 -13.61
C ARG A 193 -3.47 -7.02 -14.04
N ILE A 194 -3.57 -6.27 -15.13
CA ILE A 194 -4.85 -6.05 -15.81
C ILE A 194 -5.22 -7.34 -16.55
N THR A 195 -6.45 -7.80 -16.37
CA THR A 195 -6.99 -8.98 -17.05
C THR A 195 -8.33 -8.62 -17.69
N PRO A 196 -8.89 -9.44 -18.60
CA PRO A 196 -10.24 -9.19 -19.12
C PRO A 196 -11.33 -9.07 -18.05
N LYS A 197 -11.07 -9.55 -16.83
CA LYS A 197 -11.98 -9.49 -15.67
C LYS A 197 -11.63 -8.40 -14.66
N THR A 198 -10.51 -7.71 -14.83
CA THR A 198 -10.01 -6.74 -13.85
C THR A 198 -9.53 -5.50 -14.60
N THR A 199 -10.36 -4.47 -14.54
CA THR A 199 -10.10 -3.19 -15.20
C THR A 199 -9.26 -2.27 -14.32
N VAL A 200 -8.74 -1.19 -14.91
CA VAL A 200 -8.06 -0.12 -14.18
C VAL A 200 -8.94 0.46 -13.08
N LEU A 201 -10.25 0.60 -13.34
CA LEU A 201 -11.20 1.15 -12.36
C LEU A 201 -11.36 0.24 -11.14
N ASP A 202 -11.44 -1.07 -11.36
CA ASP A 202 -11.55 -2.04 -10.25
C ASP A 202 -10.34 -1.98 -9.33
N ILE A 203 -9.14 -1.81 -9.91
CA ILE A 203 -7.90 -1.66 -9.17
C ILE A 203 -7.92 -0.34 -8.38
N VAL A 204 -8.28 0.78 -9.03
CA VAL A 204 -8.35 2.08 -8.38
C VAL A 204 -9.34 2.10 -7.22
N ASP A 205 -10.54 1.52 -7.41
CA ASP A 205 -11.56 1.48 -6.37
C ASP A 205 -11.11 0.67 -5.15
N ARG A 206 -10.42 -0.46 -5.38
CA ARG A 206 -9.79 -1.26 -4.31
C ARG A 206 -8.77 -0.45 -3.49
N TYR A 207 -7.99 0.41 -4.15
CA TYR A 207 -6.91 1.17 -3.50
C TYR A 207 -7.31 2.58 -3.03
N ARG A 208 -8.51 3.06 -3.37
CA ARG A 208 -8.99 4.40 -2.98
C ARG A 208 -9.01 4.59 -1.46
N GLY A 209 -9.43 3.57 -0.71
CA GLY A 209 -9.47 3.63 0.77
C GLY A 209 -8.08 3.84 1.36
N GLN A 210 -7.10 3.07 0.90
CA GLN A 210 -5.70 3.16 1.33
C GLN A 210 -5.09 4.52 1.00
N LEU A 211 -5.23 5.00 -0.25
CA LEU A 211 -4.71 6.31 -0.65
C LEU A 211 -5.35 7.46 0.14
N THR A 212 -6.61 7.32 0.56
CA THR A 212 -7.24 8.34 1.39
C THR A 212 -6.68 8.33 2.82
N LEU A 213 -6.43 7.16 3.40
CA LEU A 213 -5.77 7.05 4.70
C LEU A 213 -4.37 7.66 4.65
N TYR A 214 -3.62 7.39 3.59
CA TYR A 214 -2.29 7.97 3.36
C TYR A 214 -2.34 9.49 3.24
N ALA A 215 -3.29 10.01 2.46
CA ALA A 215 -3.49 11.44 2.31
C ALA A 215 -3.86 12.11 3.64
N LEU A 216 -4.71 11.50 4.45
CA LEU A 216 -5.07 12.00 5.78
C LEU A 216 -3.87 12.01 6.73
N ALA A 217 -3.08 10.93 6.73
CA ALA A 217 -1.86 10.84 7.54
C ALA A 217 -0.86 11.93 7.15
N LEU A 218 -0.56 12.06 5.86
CA LEU A 218 0.35 13.09 5.35
C LEU A 218 -0.16 14.50 5.64
N ALA A 219 -1.47 14.74 5.50
CA ALA A 219 -2.02 16.06 5.79
C ALA A 219 -1.78 16.49 7.24
N LYS A 220 -1.88 15.55 8.19
CA LYS A 220 -1.57 15.83 9.60
C LYS A 220 -0.07 15.99 9.84
N ILE A 221 0.77 15.15 9.23
CA ILE A 221 2.23 15.19 9.39
C ILE A 221 2.82 16.48 8.82
N LEU A 222 2.37 16.89 7.64
CA LEU A 222 2.90 18.05 6.91
C LEU A 222 2.20 19.36 7.29
N GLY A 223 1.08 19.30 8.02
CA GLY A 223 0.28 20.47 8.38
C GLY A 223 -0.41 21.14 7.19
N ARG A 224 -0.51 20.48 6.04
CA ARG A 224 -1.14 20.98 4.80
C ARG A 224 -1.76 19.83 4.00
N PRO A 225 -2.82 20.06 3.22
CA PRO A 225 -3.51 18.97 2.52
C PRO A 225 -2.66 18.32 1.43
N VAL A 226 -2.99 17.07 1.09
CA VAL A 226 -2.49 16.41 -0.11
C VAL A 226 -3.30 16.90 -1.32
N THR A 227 -2.66 17.59 -2.25
CA THR A 227 -3.33 18.17 -3.43
C THR A 227 -3.67 17.10 -4.46
N HIS A 228 -2.75 16.17 -4.70
CA HIS A 228 -2.88 15.16 -5.75
C HIS A 228 -2.57 13.76 -5.23
N LYS A 229 -3.38 12.78 -5.64
CA LYS A 229 -3.20 11.37 -5.31
C LYS A 229 -3.12 10.58 -6.61
N TYR A 230 -2.09 9.75 -6.75
CA TYR A 230 -1.88 8.93 -7.93
C TYR A 230 -1.70 7.46 -7.55
N LEU A 231 -2.23 6.59 -8.39
CA LEU A 231 -1.90 5.17 -8.41
C LEU A 231 -1.17 4.88 -9.71
N TYR A 232 0.07 4.39 -9.64
CA TYR A 232 0.84 4.03 -10.82
C TYR A 232 0.78 2.51 -11.04
N LEU A 233 0.11 2.11 -12.13
CA LEU A 233 -0.06 0.71 -12.52
C LEU A 233 1.11 0.30 -13.42
N LEU A 234 2.04 -0.50 -12.89
CA LEU A 234 3.29 -0.88 -13.57
C LEU A 234 2.99 -1.67 -14.85
N ALA A 235 2.18 -2.72 -14.74
CA ALA A 235 1.81 -3.58 -15.86
C ALA A 235 1.05 -2.82 -16.99
N ALA A 236 0.43 -1.69 -16.66
CA ALA A 236 -0.30 -0.86 -17.60
C ALA A 236 0.53 0.33 -18.11
N ASN A 237 1.69 0.59 -17.50
CA ASN A 237 2.48 1.82 -17.65
C ASN A 237 1.61 3.09 -17.57
N GLN A 238 0.71 3.14 -16.60
CA GLN A 238 -0.30 4.19 -16.50
C GLN A 238 -0.35 4.79 -15.09
N ALA A 239 -0.23 6.12 -15.03
CA ALA A 239 -0.57 6.90 -13.84
C ALA A 239 -2.07 7.22 -13.84
N VAL A 240 -2.77 6.87 -12.77
CA VAL A 240 -4.20 7.16 -12.60
C VAL A 240 -4.39 8.12 -11.44
N ALA A 241 -4.99 9.27 -11.72
CA ALA A 241 -5.38 10.22 -10.67
C ALA A 241 -6.57 9.66 -9.89
N VAL A 242 -6.48 9.69 -8.56
CA VAL A 242 -7.53 9.22 -7.66
C VAL A 242 -8.13 10.41 -6.93
N SER A 243 -9.44 10.61 -7.09
CA SER A 243 -10.21 11.61 -6.35
C SER A 243 -10.56 11.14 -4.94
#